data_AF-A0A392VH20-F1
#
_entry.id   AF-A0A392VH20-F1
#
_cell.length_a   1.000
_cell.length_b   1.000
_cell.length_c   1.000
_cell.angle_alpha   90.00
_cell.angle_beta   90.00
_cell.angle_gamma   90.00
#
_symmetry.space_group_name_H-M   'P 1'
#
loop_
_entity.id
_entity.type
_entity.pdbx_description
1 polymer ?
#
loop_
_entity_poly.entity_id
_entity_poly.type
_entity_poly.pdbx_seq_one_letter_code
_entity_poly.pdbx_strand_id
1 'polypeptide(L)' 'MDKLRLLQLSGIQLDGDYKYLSRHLRWLSWHGFPLEFLPAAFHQDNLVAVDLKFSSLERVWMKS' A
#
# COMPACT_ATOMS: atom_id res chain seq x y z
N MET A 1 6.17 13.52 -2.86
CA MET A 1 5.62 13.61 -1.47
C MET A 1 6.60 12.90 -0.56
N ASP A 2 7.73 13.53 -0.27
CA ASP A 2 8.91 12.70 0.01
C ASP A 2 9.07 12.37 1.49
N LYS A 3 8.38 13.10 2.37
CA LYS A 3 8.42 12.92 3.83
C LYS A 3 7.07 12.45 4.40
N LEU A 4 6.17 11.96 3.56
CA LEU A 4 4.87 11.48 4.03
C LEU A 4 5.07 10.24 4.92
N ARG A 5 4.50 10.27 6.12
CA ARG A 5 4.62 9.20 7.13
C ARG A 5 3.32 8.44 7.36
N LEU A 6 2.17 9.07 7.12
CA LEU A 6 0.84 8.48 7.23
C LEU A 6 0.09 8.72 5.92
N LEU A 7 -0.47 7.66 5.35
CA LEU A 7 -1.33 7.72 4.17
C LEU A 7 -2.63 6.97 4.47
N GLN A 8 -3.75 7.65 4.25
CA GLN A 8 -5.09 7.08 4.44
C GLN A 8 -5.89 7.22 3.14
N LEU A 9 -6.34 6.10 2.62
CA LEU A 9 -7.10 5.97 1.39
C LEU A 9 -8.34 5.12 1.67
N SER A 10 -9.47 5.46 1.06
CA SER A 10 -10.72 4.71 1.21
C SER A 10 -11.52 4.76 -0.07
N GLY A 11 -11.85 3.59 -0.63
CA GLY A 11 -12.72 3.47 -1.80
C GLY A 11 -12.13 4.04 -3.09
N ILE A 12 -10.81 4.19 -3.17
CA ILE A 12 -10.12 4.69 -4.36
C ILE A 12 -9.12 3.68 -4.92
N GLN A 13 -8.96 3.72 -6.24
CA GLN A 13 -7.87 3.06 -6.96
C GLN A 13 -6.87 4.13 -7.39
N LEU A 14 -5.60 3.93 -7.04
CA LEU A 14 -4.52 4.76 -7.54
C LEU A 14 -4.17 4.31 -8.96
N ASP A 15 -3.93 5.28 -9.84
CA ASP A 15 -3.31 5.05 -11.14
C ASP A 15 -1.79 5.19 -11.03
N GLY A 16 -1.05 4.49 -11.88
CA GLY A 16 0.40 4.47 -11.91
C GLY A 16 1.05 3.43 -10.98
N ASP A 17 2.33 3.68 -10.65
CA ASP A 17 3.19 2.71 -9.96
C ASP A 17 3.34 3.03 -8.46
N TYR A 18 3.24 2.00 -7.61
CA TYR A 18 3.40 2.12 -6.15
C TYR A 18 4.79 2.60 -5.73
N LYS A 19 5.81 2.56 -6.59
CA LYS A 19 7.15 3.10 -6.33
C LYS A 19 7.16 4.61 -6.01
N TYR A 20 6.11 5.33 -6.39
CA TYR A 20 5.98 6.77 -6.11
C TYR A 20 5.44 7.08 -4.71
N LEU A 21 4.98 6.07 -3.98
CA LEU A 21 4.65 6.23 -2.56
C LEU A 21 5.91 6.60 -1.77
N SER A 22 5.75 7.51 -0.82
CA SER A 22 6.84 7.98 0.04
C SER A 22 7.61 6.83 0.67
N ARG A 23 8.93 6.77 0.48
CA ARG A 23 9.79 5.81 1.18
C ARG A 23 9.82 6.01 2.70
N HIS A 24 9.37 7.16 3.20
CA HIS A 24 9.29 7.46 4.63
C HIS A 24 7.94 7.05 5.25
N LEU A 25 7.07 6.38 4.49
CA LEU A 25 5.76 5.97 4.97
C LEU A 25 5.93 4.97 6.12
N ARG A 26 5.26 5.26 7.25
CA ARG A 26 5.29 4.43 8.46
C ARG A 26 3.93 3.76 8.70
N TRP A 27 2.85 4.39 8.26
CA TRP A 27 1.49 3.85 8.40
C TRP A 27 0.73 4.02 7.09
N LEU A 28 0.21 2.90 6.55
CA LEU A 28 -0.76 2.89 5.47
C LEU A 28 -2.12 2.37 5.96
N SER A 29 -3.17 3.15 5.78
CA SER A 29 -4.56 2.69 5.85
C SER A 29 -5.14 2.79 4.43
N TRP A 30 -5.50 1.68 3.82
CA TRP A 30 -6.09 1.67 2.48
C TRP A 30 -7.29 0.74 2.44
N HIS A 31 -8.45 1.30 2.76
CA HIS A 31 -9.71 0.57 2.77
C HIS A 31 -10.21 0.40 1.34
N GLY A 32 -10.55 -0.83 0.96
CA GLY A 32 -10.90 -1.13 -0.44
C GLY A 32 -9.70 -1.29 -1.36
N PHE A 33 -8.53 -1.71 -0.85
CA PHE A 33 -7.37 -1.97 -1.70
C PHE A 33 -7.72 -3.01 -2.79
N PRO A 34 -7.53 -2.69 -4.08
CA PRO A 34 -8.19 -3.42 -5.16
C PRO A 34 -7.46 -4.68 -5.62
N LEU A 35 -6.16 -4.84 -5.29
CA LEU A 35 -5.36 -5.95 -5.80
C LEU A 35 -5.43 -7.17 -4.87
N GLU A 36 -5.37 -8.34 -5.48
CA GLU A 36 -5.36 -9.65 -4.77
C GLU A 36 -4.04 -9.93 -4.05
N PHE A 37 -2.98 -9.22 -4.43
CA PHE A 37 -1.65 -9.32 -3.82
C PHE A 37 -0.95 -7.96 -3.80
N LEU A 38 -0.01 -7.77 -2.87
CA LEU A 38 0.85 -6.59 -2.92
C LEU A 38 1.87 -6.76 -4.06
N PRO A 39 1.92 -5.80 -4.99
CA PRO A 39 2.86 -5.85 -6.11
C PRO A 39 4.30 -5.70 -5.59
N ALA A 40 5.26 -6.33 -6.26
CA ALA A 40 6.67 -6.25 -5.86
C ALA A 40 7.18 -4.80 -5.78
N ALA A 41 6.67 -3.92 -6.64
CA ALA A 41 6.99 -2.48 -6.64
C ALA A 41 6.55 -1.74 -5.35
N PHE A 42 5.71 -2.37 -4.51
CA PHE A 42 5.34 -1.89 -3.18
C PHE A 42 6.52 -2.08 -2.19
N HIS A 43 7.64 -1.41 -2.46
CA HIS A 43 8.86 -1.44 -1.65
C HIS A 43 8.76 -0.46 -0.49
N GLN A 44 8.10 -0.88 0.59
CA GLN A 44 7.81 -0.04 1.77
C GLN A 44 8.52 -0.56 3.03
N ASP A 45 9.86 -0.58 2.99
CA ASP A 45 10.69 -1.13 4.07
C ASP A 45 10.52 -0.40 5.42
N ASN A 46 10.07 0.85 5.40
CA ASN A 46 9.84 1.67 6.60
C ASN A 46 8.44 1.52 7.20
N LEU A 47 7.55 0.74 6.57
CA LEU A 47 6.17 0.59 7.00
C LEU A 47 6.09 -0.21 8.30
N VAL A 48 5.41 0.35 9.29
CA VAL A 48 5.26 -0.23 10.63
C VAL A 48 3.86 -0.79 10.82
N ALA A 49 2.86 -0.11 10.25
CA ALA A 49 1.46 -0.48 10.38
C ALA A 49 0.75 -0.42 9.02
N VAL A 50 -0.06 -1.45 8.79
CA VAL A 50 -0.85 -1.61 7.56
C VAL A 50 -2.26 -2.00 7.93
N ASP A 51 -3.24 -1.22 7.48
CA ASP A 51 -4.67 -1.54 7.54
C ASP A 51 -5.23 -1.61 6.12
N LEU A 52 -5.55 -2.82 5.66
CA LEU A 52 -6.12 -3.10 4.35
C LEU A 52 -7.53 -3.70 4.47
N LYS A 53 -8.32 -3.23 5.44
CA LYS A 53 -9.72 -3.66 5.58
C LYS A 53 -10.51 -3.48 4.28
N PHE A 54 -11.46 -4.39 4.06
CA PHE A 54 -12.32 -4.41 2.87
C PHE A 54 -11.54 -4.48 1.55
N SER A 55 -10.31 -5.00 1.56
CA SER A 55 -9.52 -5.24 0.35
C SER A 55 -9.88 -6.55 -0.32
N SER A 56 -9.50 -6.68 -1.58
CA SER A 56 -9.54 -7.94 -2.34
C SER A 56 -8.32 -8.83 -2.08
N LEU A 57 -7.49 -8.51 -1.08
CA LEU A 57 -6.21 -9.15 -0.85
C LEU A 57 -6.39 -10.62 -0.42
N GLU A 58 -5.95 -11.56 -1.25
CA GLU A 58 -5.96 -12.98 -0.96
C GLU A 58 -4.61 -13.46 -0.41
N ARG A 59 -3.51 -12.81 -0.83
CA ARG A 59 -2.14 -13.13 -0.40
C ARG A 59 -1.36 -11.85 -0.16
N VAL A 60 -0.51 -11.83 0.85
CA VAL A 60 0.28 -10.63 1.14
C VAL A 60 1.27 -10.34 0.01
N TRP A 61 2.03 -11.34 -0.44
CA TRP A 61 3.07 -11.17 -1.46
C TRP A 61 2.84 -12.14 -2.62
N MET A 62 3.10 -11.67 -3.85
CA MET A 62 3.22 -12.55 -5.01
C MET A 62 4.45 -13.45 -4.82
N LYS A 63 4.28 -14.77 -4.93
CA LYS A 63 5.43 -15.68 -4.95
C LYS A 63 6.20 -15.47 -6.26
N SER A 64 7.48 -15.15 -6.14
CA SER A 64 8.47 -15.28 -7.20
C SER A 64 8.80 -16.73 -7.49
#